data_AF-A0A496APM2-F1
#
_entry.id   AF-A0A496APM2-F1
#
_cell.length_a   1.000
_cell.length_b   1.000
_cell.length_c   1.000
_cell.angle_alpha   90.00
_cell.angle_beta   90.00
_cell.angle_gamma   90.00
#
_symmetry.space_group_name_H-M   'P 1'
#
loop_
_entity.id
_entity.type
_entity.pdbx_description
1 polymer ?
#
loop_
_entity_poly.entity_id
_entity_poly.type
_entity_poly.pdbx_seq_one_letter_code
_entity_poly.pdbx_strand_id
1 'polypeptide(L)'
;MVNYEQVIAFLENQNAKCEWINRFKQSYNIFTDTRKWDQKYKVYTSGWKQIEGVMILFSATDEDAAYNVIISAKTERSLRELLLKFPRGCIGNFSFTKSWMKSRSKDILTYNQDINPDNQYLIQAIKRGSQGSVENRTIDKKKDAIVTVIRKLSQEKARNELNQFLVEGDLLVNRAFKNGLPIESIVYTSKYIASKNGESFLNEALIDHISIYNVTDGMMGSFTTTRPVPPVLASIHYNYAPFLLDTDELNFQYSQNCILLIAENIENPDNLGMVIRTADAAGVSAVLITGNGCSPFHRNCIRASRGAIGRLPLFHSTSSVIAVRELIQSGWKVYGATSNTEKDYYETEMAFPNSVIVGNEKTGILPDTLEECTDLIRIPMAPGQSSLNVGIAAGILLFDISHRKQSNLPTY
;
A
#
# COMPACT_ATOMS: atom_id res chain seq x y z
N MET A 1 -9.09 2.69 -21.10
CA MET A 1 -8.08 3.03 -22.14
C MET A 1 -7.25 4.18 -21.59
N VAL A 2 -5.92 4.14 -21.69
CA VAL A 2 -5.06 5.21 -21.15
C VAL A 2 -5.25 6.48 -21.99
N ASN A 3 -5.55 7.61 -21.35
CA ASN A 3 -5.56 8.91 -22.03
C ASN A 3 -4.12 9.45 -22.08
N TYR A 4 -3.47 9.29 -23.23
CA TYR A 4 -2.06 9.65 -23.41
C TYR A 4 -1.80 11.17 -23.37
N GLU A 5 -2.78 12.01 -23.71
CA GLU A 5 -2.67 13.48 -23.58
C GLU A 5 -2.54 13.86 -22.10
N GLN A 6 -3.39 13.30 -21.25
CA GLN A 6 -3.33 13.51 -19.80
C GLN A 6 -2.02 12.97 -19.19
N VAL A 7 -1.49 11.86 -19.73
CA VAL A 7 -0.19 11.32 -19.31
C VAL A 7 0.95 12.30 -19.63
N ILE A 8 0.98 12.86 -20.84
CA ILE A 8 2.01 13.83 -21.25
C ILE A 8 1.90 15.10 -20.40
N ALA A 9 0.70 15.66 -20.27
CA ALA A 9 0.46 16.85 -19.45
C ALA A 9 0.88 16.63 -17.98
N PHE A 10 0.64 15.43 -17.43
CA PHE A 10 1.09 15.07 -16.09
C PHE A 10 2.62 15.07 -15.99
N LEU A 11 3.32 14.42 -16.93
CA LEU A 11 4.78 14.32 -16.93
C LEU A 11 5.46 15.68 -17.11
N GLU A 12 4.90 16.55 -17.95
CA GLU A 12 5.36 17.93 -18.14
C GLU A 12 5.23 18.74 -16.85
N ASN A 13 4.08 18.67 -16.19
CA ASN A 13 3.81 19.38 -14.93
C ASN A 13 4.69 18.92 -13.77
N GLN A 14 5.17 17.66 -13.77
CA GLN A 14 6.13 17.20 -12.77
C GLN A 14 7.57 17.69 -13.04
N ASN A 15 7.77 18.55 -14.05
CA ASN A 15 9.05 19.12 -14.47
C ASN A 15 10.13 18.04 -14.66
N ALA A 16 9.70 16.87 -15.12
CA ALA A 16 10.59 15.76 -15.36
C ALA A 16 11.37 16.06 -16.65
N LYS A 17 12.47 16.80 -16.52
CA LYS A 17 13.45 17.04 -17.59
C LYS A 17 14.27 15.77 -17.84
N CYS A 18 13.58 14.72 -18.26
CA CYS A 18 14.15 13.42 -18.54
C CYS A 18 14.17 13.23 -20.06
N GLU A 19 15.32 12.91 -20.65
CA GLU A 19 15.47 12.61 -22.08
C GLU A 19 14.42 11.58 -22.55
N TRP A 20 14.07 10.65 -21.67
CA TRP A 20 13.09 9.61 -21.92
C TRP A 20 11.64 10.13 -22.10
N ILE A 21 11.28 11.26 -21.49
CA ILE A 21 9.97 11.89 -21.71
C ILE A 21 9.90 12.50 -23.11
N ASN A 22 11.00 13.08 -23.61
CA ASN A 22 11.05 13.57 -24.99
C ASN A 22 10.92 12.42 -26.00
N ARG A 23 11.57 11.28 -25.75
CA ARG A 23 11.42 10.06 -26.58
C ARG A 23 9.99 9.50 -26.53
N PHE A 24 9.34 9.53 -25.36
CA PHE A 24 7.95 9.14 -25.22
C PHE A 24 7.01 10.09 -25.98
N LYS A 25 7.22 11.41 -25.90
CA LYS A 25 6.47 12.42 -26.67
C LYS A 25 6.62 12.24 -28.18
N GLN A 26 7.83 11.97 -28.66
CA GLN A 26 8.06 11.66 -30.08
C GLN A 26 7.26 10.42 -30.52
N SER A 27 7.23 9.38 -29.68
CA SER A 27 6.45 8.17 -29.95
C SER A 27 4.94 8.44 -29.92
N TYR A 28 4.47 9.33 -29.05
CA TYR A 28 3.08 9.78 -29.03
C TYR A 28 2.70 10.60 -30.26
N ASN A 29 3.58 11.49 -30.75
CA ASN A 29 3.32 12.24 -31.99
C ASN A 29 3.19 11.30 -33.19
N ILE A 30 4.00 10.23 -33.25
CA ILE A 30 3.84 9.19 -34.27
C ILE A 30 2.47 8.49 -34.12
N PHE A 31 1.99 8.26 -32.89
CA PHE A 31 0.63 7.73 -32.66
C PHE A 31 -0.48 8.70 -33.10
N THR A 32 -0.37 10.00 -32.83
CA THR A 32 -1.40 10.98 -33.26
C THR A 32 -1.52 11.01 -34.78
N ASP A 33 -0.38 10.87 -35.48
CA ASP A 33 -0.33 10.91 -36.94
C ASP A 33 -0.78 9.58 -37.58
N THR A 34 -0.43 8.44 -36.98
CA THR A 34 -0.64 7.10 -37.58
C THR A 34 -1.82 6.32 -37.00
N ARG A 35 -2.38 6.75 -35.85
CA ARG A 35 -3.35 6.02 -35.02
C ARG A 35 -2.87 4.63 -34.57
N LYS A 36 -1.57 4.31 -34.69
CA LYS A 36 -0.98 3.03 -34.24
C LYS A 36 -0.06 3.29 -33.04
N TRP A 37 -0.40 2.74 -31.87
CA TRP A 37 0.44 2.90 -30.68
C TRP A 37 1.64 1.96 -30.76
N ASP A 38 2.82 2.48 -30.42
CA ASP A 38 4.03 1.67 -30.38
C ASP A 38 3.96 0.67 -29.22
N GLN A 39 3.81 -0.61 -29.57
CA GLN A 39 3.62 -1.70 -28.61
C GLN A 39 4.82 -1.92 -27.70
N LYS A 40 5.99 -1.32 -28.00
CA LYS A 40 7.17 -1.41 -27.12
C LYS A 40 6.97 -0.67 -25.79
N TYR A 41 6.06 0.31 -25.72
CA TYR A 41 5.76 1.05 -24.50
C TYR A 41 4.54 0.50 -23.78
N LYS A 42 4.73 0.05 -22.54
CA LYS A 42 3.66 -0.26 -21.59
C LYS A 42 3.49 0.92 -20.63
N VAL A 43 2.33 1.55 -20.65
CA VAL A 43 2.03 2.72 -19.82
C VAL A 43 1.02 2.35 -18.74
N TYR A 44 1.38 2.62 -17.49
CA TYR A 44 0.52 2.43 -16.34
C TYR A 44 0.26 3.78 -15.67
N THR A 45 -0.99 3.99 -15.27
CA THR A 45 -1.39 5.15 -14.46
C THR A 45 -1.86 4.70 -13.08
N SER A 46 -1.80 5.62 -12.12
CA SER A 46 -2.37 5.48 -10.78
C SER A 46 -3.10 6.76 -10.38
N GLY A 47 -3.83 6.67 -9.27
CA GLY A 47 -4.83 7.67 -8.88
C GLY A 47 -6.23 7.21 -9.25
N TRP A 48 -7.20 7.62 -8.43
CA TRP A 48 -8.56 7.08 -8.51
C TRP A 48 -9.41 7.76 -9.60
N LYS A 49 -9.61 9.09 -9.50
CA LYS A 49 -10.39 9.87 -10.47
C LYS A 49 -9.57 10.77 -11.38
N GLN A 50 -8.31 11.03 -10.99
CA GLN A 50 -7.34 11.82 -11.75
C GLN A 50 -6.00 11.09 -11.76
N ILE A 51 -5.16 11.40 -12.73
CA ILE A 51 -3.80 10.86 -12.78
C ILE A 51 -2.98 11.48 -11.63
N GLU A 52 -2.58 10.64 -10.70
CA GLU A 52 -1.66 10.99 -9.60
C GLU A 52 -0.29 10.36 -9.80
N GLY A 53 -0.15 9.42 -10.71
CA GLY A 53 1.13 8.86 -11.10
C GLY A 53 1.11 8.18 -12.47
N VAL A 54 2.30 8.10 -13.06
CA VAL A 54 2.58 7.48 -14.36
C VAL A 54 3.83 6.63 -14.22
N MET A 55 3.77 5.42 -14.78
CA MET A 55 4.93 4.55 -14.98
C MET A 55 4.96 4.08 -16.43
N ILE A 56 6.11 4.24 -17.09
CA ILE A 56 6.32 3.83 -18.48
C ILE A 56 7.42 2.78 -18.50
N LEU A 57 7.12 1.61 -19.06
CA LEU A 57 8.07 0.51 -19.26
C LEU A 57 8.33 0.34 -20.75
N PHE A 58 9.60 0.16 -21.11
CA PHE A 58 10.01 -0.21 -22.45
C PHE A 58 11.34 -0.95 -22.41
N SER A 59 11.53 -1.88 -23.34
CA SER A 59 12.82 -2.53 -23.52
C SER A 59 13.75 -1.65 -24.36
N ALA A 60 15.07 -1.68 -24.09
CA ALA A 60 16.04 -0.99 -24.95
C ALA A 60 16.21 -1.71 -26.31
N THR A 61 16.10 -3.05 -26.31
CA THR A 61 16.09 -3.92 -27.49
C THR A 61 15.13 -5.10 -27.28
N ASP A 62 14.70 -5.79 -28.34
CA ASP A 62 13.84 -6.99 -28.23
C ASP A 62 14.55 -8.19 -27.56
N GLU A 63 15.87 -8.10 -27.36
CA GLU A 63 16.73 -9.15 -26.77
C GLU A 63 17.10 -8.89 -25.28
N ASP A 64 16.81 -7.70 -24.74
CA ASP A 64 17.20 -7.34 -23.37
C ASP A 64 16.30 -7.97 -22.29
N ALA A 65 16.93 -8.55 -21.26
CA ALA A 65 16.26 -9.06 -20.06
C ALA A 65 15.86 -7.96 -19.05
N ALA A 66 16.09 -6.68 -19.37
CA ALA A 66 15.89 -5.54 -18.48
C ALA A 66 15.01 -4.45 -19.09
N TYR A 67 14.03 -3.97 -18.32
CA TYR A 67 13.18 -2.85 -18.71
C TYR A 67 13.81 -1.51 -18.32
N ASN A 68 13.72 -0.51 -19.18
CA ASN A 68 13.83 0.88 -18.73
C ASN A 68 12.48 1.32 -18.16
N VAL A 69 12.51 1.94 -16.98
CA VAL A 69 11.30 2.34 -16.26
C VAL A 69 11.38 3.81 -15.92
N ILE A 70 10.46 4.61 -16.43
CA ILE A 70 10.27 6.00 -15.98
C ILE A 70 9.10 5.99 -15.02
N ILE A 71 9.27 6.59 -13.85
CA ILE A 71 8.19 6.67 -12.86
C ILE A 71 8.10 8.05 -12.23
N SER A 72 6.88 8.57 -12.19
CA SER A 72 6.54 9.83 -11.56
C SER A 72 5.21 9.71 -10.82
N ALA A 73 5.15 10.25 -9.61
CA ALA A 73 4.04 10.12 -8.69
C ALA A 73 3.88 11.42 -7.85
N LYS A 74 2.64 11.73 -7.46
CA LYS A 74 2.33 12.86 -6.56
C LYS A 74 2.24 12.44 -5.10
N THR A 75 1.91 11.18 -4.84
CA THR A 75 1.65 10.64 -3.50
C THR A 75 2.31 9.27 -3.32
N GLU A 76 2.56 8.87 -2.07
CA GLU A 76 3.08 7.51 -1.79
C GLU A 76 2.16 6.39 -2.26
N ARG A 77 0.83 6.56 -2.13
CA ARG A 77 -0.14 5.60 -2.66
C ARG A 77 0.00 5.44 -4.16
N SER A 78 0.07 6.54 -4.89
CA SER A 78 0.21 6.51 -6.36
C SER A 78 1.52 5.85 -6.80
N LEU A 79 2.63 6.07 -6.08
CA LEU A 79 3.90 5.40 -6.33
C LEU A 79 3.80 3.89 -6.07
N ARG A 80 3.24 3.50 -4.92
CA ARG A 80 3.06 2.10 -4.53
C ARG A 80 2.20 1.34 -5.54
N GLU A 81 1.06 1.91 -5.93
CA GLU A 81 0.15 1.33 -6.93
C GLU A 81 0.84 1.08 -8.28
N LEU A 82 1.77 1.96 -8.69
CA LEU A 82 2.54 1.77 -9.92
C LEU A 82 3.60 0.68 -9.76
N LEU A 83 4.38 0.72 -8.69
CA LEU A 83 5.45 -0.27 -8.46
C LEU A 83 4.91 -1.69 -8.30
N LEU A 84 3.70 -1.85 -7.73
CA LEU A 84 3.01 -3.13 -7.67
C LEU A 84 2.71 -3.72 -9.06
N LYS A 85 2.57 -2.88 -10.10
CA LYS A 85 2.36 -3.32 -11.50
C LYS A 85 3.65 -3.71 -12.23
N PHE A 86 4.82 -3.40 -11.67
CA PHE A 86 6.09 -3.82 -12.27
C PHE A 86 6.17 -5.36 -12.30
N PRO A 87 6.53 -6.00 -13.44
CA PRO A 87 6.54 -7.46 -13.55
C PRO A 87 7.55 -8.11 -12.58
N ARG A 88 7.23 -9.32 -12.11
CA ARG A 88 8.15 -10.11 -11.28
C ARG A 88 9.21 -10.78 -12.17
N GLY A 89 10.34 -11.15 -11.58
CA GLY A 89 11.45 -11.81 -12.28
C GLY A 89 12.21 -10.92 -13.28
N CYS A 90 11.73 -9.72 -13.58
CA CYS A 90 12.37 -8.80 -14.50
C CYS A 90 13.27 -7.79 -13.78
N ILE A 91 14.41 -7.46 -14.39
CA ILE A 91 15.27 -6.36 -13.95
C ILE A 91 14.70 -5.05 -14.53
N GLY A 92 14.67 -3.99 -13.73
CA GLY A 92 14.25 -2.66 -14.16
C GLY A 92 15.33 -1.62 -13.88
N ASN A 93 15.64 -0.79 -14.87
CA ASN A 93 16.45 0.42 -14.75
C ASN A 93 15.50 1.60 -14.49
N PHE A 94 15.24 1.88 -13.21
CA PHE A 94 14.27 2.88 -12.76
C PHE A 94 14.86 4.29 -12.76
N SER A 95 14.21 5.20 -13.49
CA SER A 95 14.43 6.64 -13.48
C SER A 95 13.30 7.31 -12.67
N PHE A 96 13.59 7.70 -11.44
CA PHE A 96 12.64 8.39 -10.57
C PHE A 96 12.69 9.91 -10.79
N THR A 97 11.53 10.57 -10.93
CA THR A 97 11.53 12.03 -11.15
C THR A 97 11.80 12.85 -9.89
N LYS A 98 11.72 12.25 -8.69
CA LYS A 98 11.99 12.90 -7.40
C LYS A 98 12.71 11.95 -6.44
N SER A 99 13.51 12.50 -5.53
CA SER A 99 14.36 11.73 -4.59
C SER A 99 13.56 10.89 -3.59
N TRP A 100 12.44 11.42 -3.05
CA TRP A 100 11.61 10.69 -2.08
C TRP A 100 11.08 9.36 -2.65
N MET A 101 10.83 9.29 -3.97
CA MET A 101 10.31 8.08 -4.61
C MET A 101 11.32 6.94 -4.53
N LYS A 102 12.61 7.26 -4.71
CA LYS A 102 13.72 6.30 -4.55
C LYS A 102 13.81 5.77 -3.12
N SER A 103 13.50 6.57 -2.11
CA SER A 103 13.48 6.08 -0.72
C SER A 103 12.35 5.08 -0.53
N ARG A 104 11.14 5.44 -0.99
CA ARG A 104 9.92 4.65 -0.81
C ARG A 104 9.80 3.43 -1.71
N SER A 105 10.47 3.39 -2.85
CA SER A 105 10.43 2.23 -3.72
C SER A 105 11.08 0.98 -3.12
N LYS A 106 11.92 1.13 -2.08
CA LYS A 106 12.54 0.01 -1.34
C LYS A 106 11.53 -0.91 -0.65
N ASP A 107 10.30 -0.46 -0.47
CA ASP A 107 9.20 -1.25 0.07
C ASP A 107 8.76 -2.37 -0.88
N ILE A 108 8.93 -2.14 -2.19
CA ILE A 108 8.50 -3.05 -3.26
C ILE A 108 9.70 -3.62 -4.03
N LEU A 109 10.80 -2.88 -4.11
CA LEU A 109 11.97 -3.22 -4.90
C LEU A 109 13.19 -3.54 -4.03
N THR A 110 14.02 -4.46 -4.51
CA THR A 110 15.39 -4.67 -4.03
C THR A 110 16.36 -4.12 -5.06
N TYR A 111 17.37 -3.37 -4.62
CA TYR A 111 18.37 -2.76 -5.51
C TYR A 111 19.53 -3.71 -5.74
N ASN A 112 19.99 -3.79 -6.99
CA ASN A 112 21.24 -4.48 -7.30
C ASN A 112 22.42 -3.56 -6.93
N GLN A 113 23.54 -4.11 -6.44
CA GLN A 113 24.71 -3.31 -6.06
C GLN A 113 25.31 -2.57 -7.28
N ASP A 114 25.95 -1.43 -6.99
CA ASP A 114 26.60 -0.44 -7.86
C ASP A 114 25.70 0.49 -8.70
N ILE A 115 25.55 1.73 -8.19
CA ILE A 115 24.97 2.88 -8.90
C ILE A 115 26.13 3.70 -9.46
N ASN A 116 25.99 4.14 -10.71
CA ASN A 116 26.83 5.19 -11.28
C ASN A 116 26.72 6.47 -10.42
N PRO A 117 27.80 6.94 -9.74
CA PRO A 117 27.75 8.06 -8.81
C PRO A 117 27.25 9.36 -9.44
N ASP A 118 27.32 9.49 -10.77
CA ASP A 118 26.93 10.69 -11.50
C ASP A 118 25.41 10.83 -11.74
N ASN A 119 24.59 9.79 -11.50
CA ASN A 119 23.14 9.87 -11.72
C ASN A 119 22.31 9.20 -10.61
N GLN A 120 22.12 9.93 -9.51
CA GLN A 120 21.41 9.49 -8.29
C GLN A 120 19.97 8.98 -8.49
N TYR A 121 19.35 9.26 -9.65
CA TYR A 121 17.95 8.91 -9.94
C TYR A 121 17.76 7.64 -10.77
N LEU A 122 18.84 7.09 -11.34
CA LEU A 122 18.83 5.82 -12.06
C LEU A 122 19.21 4.67 -11.12
N ILE A 123 18.34 3.68 -10.98
CA ILE A 123 18.57 2.53 -10.10
C ILE A 123 18.19 1.25 -10.82
N GLN A 124 19.11 0.29 -10.85
CA GLN A 124 18.77 -1.06 -11.25
C GLN A 124 18.16 -1.82 -10.07
N ALA A 125 16.95 -2.34 -10.27
CA ALA A 125 16.20 -3.00 -9.21
C ALA A 125 15.30 -4.11 -9.75
N ILE A 126 14.89 -5.00 -8.86
CA ILE A 126 13.94 -6.09 -9.12
C ILE A 126 12.86 -6.09 -8.03
N LYS A 127 11.66 -6.58 -8.34
CA LYS A 127 10.61 -6.68 -7.32
C LYS A 127 11.03 -7.64 -6.20
N ARG A 128 10.85 -7.23 -4.94
CA ARG A 128 11.09 -8.04 -3.74
C ARG A 128 10.37 -9.39 -3.83
N GLY A 129 11.06 -10.43 -3.35
CA GLY A 129 10.61 -11.82 -3.47
C GLY A 129 10.68 -12.40 -4.88
N SER A 130 11.43 -11.77 -5.79
CA SER A 130 11.74 -12.32 -7.12
C SER A 130 13.26 -12.52 -7.34
N GLN A 131 14.07 -12.43 -6.27
CA GLN A 131 15.51 -12.61 -6.35
C GLN A 131 15.89 -14.08 -6.17
N GLY A 132 16.91 -14.53 -6.90
CA GLY A 132 17.41 -15.90 -6.81
C GLY A 132 16.64 -16.91 -7.67
N SER A 133 17.00 -18.18 -7.54
CA SER A 133 16.34 -19.28 -8.24
C SER A 133 14.99 -19.61 -7.60
N VAL A 134 13.94 -19.72 -8.41
CA VAL A 134 12.60 -20.13 -7.98
C VAL A 134 12.64 -21.56 -7.46
N GLU A 135 12.18 -21.79 -6.23
CA GLU A 135 12.06 -23.13 -5.66
C GLU A 135 10.65 -23.71 -5.83
N ASN A 136 10.58 -25.00 -6.13
CA ASN A 136 9.36 -25.81 -6.08
C ASN A 136 9.69 -27.15 -5.43
N ARG A 137 9.43 -27.29 -4.13
CA ARG A 137 9.74 -28.55 -3.41
C ARG A 137 8.80 -28.85 -2.25
N THR A 138 8.75 -30.13 -1.89
CA THR A 138 8.07 -30.61 -0.69
C THR A 138 8.99 -30.52 0.52
N ILE A 139 8.45 -30.07 1.66
CA ILE A 139 9.17 -29.97 2.92
C ILE A 139 8.61 -30.99 3.91
N ASP A 140 9.48 -31.89 4.34
CA ASP A 140 9.22 -32.98 5.29
C ASP A 140 9.87 -32.72 6.67
N LYS A 141 10.93 -31.91 6.73
CA LYS A 141 11.72 -31.65 7.94
C LYS A 141 11.28 -30.38 8.66
N LYS A 142 11.01 -30.48 9.96
CA LYS A 142 10.64 -29.33 10.82
C LYS A 142 11.73 -28.27 10.96
N LYS A 143 12.99 -28.62 10.69
CA LYS A 143 14.19 -27.76 10.81
C LYS A 143 14.57 -27.05 9.51
N ASP A 144 13.78 -27.18 8.45
CA ASP A 144 14.04 -26.46 7.20
C ASP A 144 14.06 -24.93 7.44
N ALA A 145 14.91 -24.22 6.70
CA ALA A 145 15.10 -22.79 6.86
C ALA A 145 13.80 -22.02 6.66
N ILE A 146 13.04 -22.35 5.61
CA ILE A 146 11.78 -21.66 5.29
C ILE A 146 10.71 -21.91 6.36
N VAL A 147 10.65 -23.13 6.91
CA VAL A 147 9.76 -23.49 8.03
C VAL A 147 10.09 -22.63 9.25
N THR A 148 11.38 -22.41 9.52
CA THR A 148 11.84 -21.58 10.63
C THR A 148 11.44 -20.12 10.43
N VAL A 149 11.64 -19.58 9.22
CA VAL A 149 11.24 -18.19 8.87
C VAL A 149 9.74 -17.99 9.03
N ILE A 150 8.92 -18.87 8.44
CA ILE A 150 7.46 -18.72 8.47
C ILE A 150 6.90 -18.84 9.88
N ARG A 151 7.42 -19.77 10.71
CA ARG A 151 7.03 -19.84 12.13
C ARG A 151 7.34 -18.55 12.88
N LYS A 152 8.50 -17.93 12.62
CA LYS A 152 8.88 -16.68 13.29
C LYS A 152 7.91 -15.55 12.97
N LEU A 153 7.34 -15.49 11.76
CA LEU A 153 6.40 -14.44 11.35
C LEU A 153 5.07 -14.40 12.16
N SER A 154 4.80 -15.42 13.00
CA SER A 154 3.72 -15.32 13.99
C SER A 154 4.02 -14.27 15.07
N GLN A 155 5.30 -13.99 15.33
CA GLN A 155 5.78 -13.03 16.32
C GLN A 155 5.98 -11.64 15.69
N GLU A 156 5.51 -10.61 16.38
CA GLU A 156 5.60 -9.23 15.88
C GLU A 156 7.03 -8.76 15.66
N LYS A 157 7.92 -9.04 16.62
CA LYS A 157 9.35 -8.70 16.50
C LYS A 157 9.96 -9.22 15.19
N ALA A 158 9.67 -10.48 14.84
CA ALA A 158 10.18 -11.08 13.61
C ALA A 158 9.55 -10.50 12.34
N ARG A 159 8.27 -10.10 12.38
CA ARG A 159 7.62 -9.40 11.26
C ARG A 159 8.32 -8.07 10.97
N ASN A 160 8.67 -7.33 12.02
CA ASN A 160 9.36 -6.04 11.90
C ASN A 160 10.82 -6.24 11.43
N GLU A 161 11.54 -7.21 11.99
CA GLU A 161 12.92 -7.52 11.57
C GLU A 161 13.01 -7.97 10.11
N LEU A 162 12.08 -8.83 9.68
CA LEU A 162 12.06 -9.37 8.32
C LEU A 162 11.34 -8.46 7.33
N ASN A 163 10.65 -7.41 7.79
CA ASN A 163 9.73 -6.61 7.00
C ASN A 163 8.75 -7.48 6.21
N GLN A 164 8.14 -8.46 6.88
CA GLN A 164 7.24 -9.43 6.26
C GLN A 164 6.02 -9.72 7.13
N PHE A 165 4.89 -10.02 6.49
CA PHE A 165 3.69 -10.53 7.15
C PHE A 165 3.09 -11.71 6.39
N LEU A 166 2.29 -12.52 7.08
CA LEU A 166 1.63 -13.68 6.49
C LEU A 166 0.19 -13.34 6.08
N VAL A 167 -0.17 -13.67 4.85
CA VAL A 167 -1.58 -13.75 4.43
C VAL A 167 -2.03 -15.21 4.42
N GLU A 168 -3.27 -15.44 4.83
CA GLU A 168 -3.78 -16.80 5.02
C GLU A 168 -5.04 -17.06 4.20
N GLY A 169 -5.10 -18.25 3.60
CA GLY A 169 -6.26 -18.74 2.87
C GLY A 169 -6.33 -18.26 1.41
N ASP A 170 -7.05 -19.05 0.62
CA ASP A 170 -7.12 -18.95 -0.85
C ASP A 170 -7.45 -17.52 -1.32
N LEU A 171 -8.51 -16.91 -0.79
CA LEU A 171 -8.95 -15.59 -1.21
C LEU A 171 -7.87 -14.51 -1.03
N LEU A 172 -7.18 -14.48 0.11
CA LEU A 172 -6.22 -13.42 0.42
C LEU A 172 -4.89 -13.65 -0.30
N VAL A 173 -4.44 -14.90 -0.40
CA VAL A 173 -3.26 -15.27 -1.19
C VAL A 173 -3.48 -14.95 -2.66
N ASN A 174 -4.63 -15.31 -3.24
CA ASN A 174 -4.95 -14.98 -4.62
C ASN A 174 -5.04 -13.47 -4.88
N ARG A 175 -5.60 -12.71 -3.93
CA ARG A 175 -5.62 -11.23 -4.01
C ARG A 175 -4.23 -10.62 -3.92
N ALA A 176 -3.38 -11.14 -3.04
CA ALA A 176 -2.00 -10.67 -2.93
C ALA A 176 -1.26 -10.87 -4.25
N PHE A 177 -1.41 -12.05 -4.85
CA PHE A 177 -0.84 -12.38 -6.16
C PHE A 177 -1.35 -11.45 -7.26
N LYS A 178 -2.69 -11.36 -7.44
CA LYS A 178 -3.30 -10.52 -8.48
C LYS A 178 -3.02 -9.03 -8.34
N ASN A 179 -2.85 -8.54 -7.11
CA ASN A 179 -2.50 -7.15 -6.85
C ASN A 179 -0.99 -6.88 -6.99
N GLY A 180 -0.19 -7.89 -7.37
CA GLY A 180 1.24 -7.75 -7.62
C GLY A 180 2.06 -7.48 -6.36
N LEU A 181 1.56 -7.87 -5.18
CA LEU A 181 2.28 -7.70 -3.91
C LEU A 181 3.64 -8.42 -3.97
N PRO A 182 4.66 -7.91 -3.27
CA PRO A 182 6.00 -8.53 -3.25
C PRO A 182 5.99 -9.80 -2.38
N ILE A 183 5.45 -10.89 -2.93
CA ILE A 183 5.36 -12.19 -2.28
C ILE A 183 6.76 -12.84 -2.23
N GLU A 184 7.24 -13.14 -1.04
CA GLU A 184 8.51 -13.88 -0.86
C GLU A 184 8.33 -15.36 -1.20
N SER A 185 7.26 -15.97 -0.71
CA SER A 185 7.00 -17.40 -0.91
C SER A 185 5.54 -17.75 -0.63
N ILE A 186 5.10 -18.87 -1.22
CA ILE A 186 3.80 -19.48 -0.99
C ILE A 186 4.00 -20.86 -0.37
N VAL A 187 3.28 -21.14 0.71
CA VAL A 187 3.27 -22.46 1.35
C VAL A 187 1.87 -23.03 1.26
N TYR A 188 1.75 -24.29 0.85
CA TYR A 188 0.47 -24.92 0.60
C TYR A 188 0.45 -26.38 1.05
N THR A 189 -0.74 -26.94 1.26
CA THR A 189 -0.92 -28.37 1.54
C THR A 189 -1.56 -29.08 0.36
N SER A 190 -1.57 -30.43 0.38
CA SER A 190 -2.22 -31.22 -0.67
C SER A 190 -3.70 -30.88 -0.88
N LYS A 191 -4.39 -30.39 0.17
CA LYS A 191 -5.78 -29.89 0.06
C LYS A 191 -5.90 -28.68 -0.87
N TYR A 192 -4.87 -27.85 -0.93
CA TYR A 192 -4.87 -26.69 -1.84
C TYR A 192 -4.75 -27.13 -3.29
N ILE A 193 -3.79 -28.02 -3.61
CA ILE A 193 -3.62 -28.57 -4.97
C ILE A 193 -4.94 -29.18 -5.45
N ALA A 194 -5.59 -29.99 -4.61
CA ALA A 194 -6.85 -30.67 -4.95
C ALA A 194 -8.07 -29.72 -5.07
N SER A 195 -7.92 -28.44 -4.75
CA SER A 195 -8.99 -27.46 -4.90
C SER A 195 -9.18 -27.05 -6.37
N LYS A 196 -10.37 -26.54 -6.70
CA LYS A 196 -10.78 -26.22 -8.08
C LYS A 196 -9.73 -25.43 -8.90
N ASN A 197 -9.01 -24.51 -8.26
CA ASN A 197 -8.06 -23.62 -8.95
C ASN A 197 -6.63 -23.71 -8.37
N GLY A 198 -6.36 -24.60 -7.42
CA GLY A 198 -5.10 -24.58 -6.67
C GLY A 198 -3.88 -24.91 -7.52
N GLU A 199 -3.96 -25.96 -8.33
CA GLU A 199 -2.86 -26.35 -9.24
C GLU A 199 -2.56 -25.26 -10.28
N SER A 200 -3.60 -24.74 -10.96
CA SER A 200 -3.43 -23.64 -11.94
C SER A 200 -2.77 -22.42 -11.30
N PHE A 201 -3.23 -22.02 -10.10
CA PHE A 201 -2.66 -20.89 -9.38
C PHE A 201 -1.19 -21.10 -9.00
N LEU A 202 -0.82 -22.30 -8.55
CA LEU A 202 0.58 -22.61 -8.21
C LEU A 202 1.49 -22.58 -9.45
N ASN A 203 1.00 -23.06 -10.60
CA ASN A 203 1.72 -22.97 -11.87
C ASN A 203 1.88 -21.50 -12.31
N GLU A 204 0.84 -20.68 -12.21
CA GLU A 204 0.90 -19.24 -12.46
C GLU A 204 1.91 -18.55 -11.53
N ALA A 205 1.94 -18.90 -10.25
CA ALA A 205 2.88 -18.34 -9.28
C ALA A 205 4.33 -18.67 -9.61
N LEU A 206 4.61 -19.90 -10.07
CA LEU A 206 5.95 -20.29 -10.53
C LEU A 206 6.40 -19.54 -11.77
N ILE A 207 5.49 -19.36 -12.74
CA ILE A 207 5.73 -18.55 -13.95
C ILE A 207 6.03 -17.10 -13.57
N ASP A 208 5.36 -16.56 -12.55
CA ASP A 208 5.61 -15.22 -12.00
C ASP A 208 6.76 -15.16 -10.99
N HIS A 209 7.66 -16.15 -11.03
CA HIS A 209 8.88 -16.22 -10.23
C HIS A 209 8.66 -16.18 -8.70
N ILE A 210 7.65 -16.88 -8.20
CA ILE A 210 7.39 -17.05 -6.77
C ILE A 210 7.75 -18.46 -6.34
N SER A 211 8.61 -18.59 -5.31
CA SER A 211 8.93 -19.89 -4.71
C SER A 211 7.72 -20.48 -3.99
N ILE A 212 7.45 -21.76 -4.25
CA ILE A 212 6.34 -22.50 -3.66
C ILE A 212 6.83 -23.73 -2.88
N TYR A 213 6.19 -24.01 -1.74
CA TYR A 213 6.56 -25.11 -0.88
C TYR A 213 5.36 -25.93 -0.42
N ASN A 214 5.39 -27.23 -0.70
CA ASN A 214 4.37 -28.17 -0.24
C ASN A 214 4.69 -28.65 1.18
N VAL A 215 3.71 -28.60 2.07
CA VAL A 215 3.84 -29.04 3.47
C VAL A 215 2.66 -29.90 3.90
N THR A 216 2.87 -30.71 4.95
CA THR A 216 1.77 -31.45 5.58
C THR A 216 0.83 -30.51 6.35
N ASP A 217 -0.43 -30.93 6.55
CA ASP A 217 -1.39 -30.18 7.36
C ASP A 217 -0.89 -29.92 8.80
N GLY A 218 -0.17 -30.88 9.38
CA GLY A 218 0.44 -30.72 10.71
C GLY A 218 1.53 -29.66 10.74
N MET A 219 2.32 -29.54 9.66
CA MET A 219 3.30 -28.46 9.51
C MET A 219 2.60 -27.11 9.32
N MET A 220 1.59 -27.05 8.46
CA MET A 220 0.77 -25.86 8.25
C MET A 220 0.14 -25.35 9.55
N GLY A 221 -0.39 -26.26 10.37
CA GLY A 221 -0.94 -25.96 11.69
C GLY A 221 0.08 -25.41 12.71
N SER A 222 1.38 -25.54 12.44
CA SER A 222 2.45 -24.91 13.23
C SER A 222 2.80 -23.48 12.80
N PHE A 223 2.34 -23.04 11.63
CA PHE A 223 2.55 -21.68 11.12
C PHE A 223 1.46 -20.71 11.54
N THR A 224 0.26 -21.23 11.84
CA THR A 224 -0.92 -20.41 12.11
C THR A 224 -1.81 -21.00 13.20
N THR A 225 -2.43 -20.11 13.96
CA THR A 225 -3.46 -20.43 14.95
C THR A 225 -4.86 -20.51 14.34
N THR A 226 -5.02 -20.22 13.04
CA THR A 226 -6.31 -20.27 12.34
C THR A 226 -6.89 -21.68 12.30
N ARG A 227 -8.19 -21.79 12.63
CA ARG A 227 -8.96 -23.04 12.54
C ARG A 227 -10.27 -22.78 11.78
N PRO A 228 -10.67 -23.66 10.83
CA PRO A 228 -9.88 -24.79 10.29
C PRO A 228 -8.54 -24.33 9.67
N VAL A 229 -7.54 -25.22 9.65
CA VAL A 229 -6.19 -24.88 9.17
C VAL A 229 -6.29 -24.44 7.69
N PRO A 230 -5.79 -23.23 7.33
CA PRO A 230 -5.86 -22.75 5.97
C PRO A 230 -4.99 -23.62 5.06
N PRO A 231 -5.45 -23.97 3.85
CA PRO A 231 -4.70 -24.85 2.96
C PRO A 231 -3.52 -24.16 2.27
N VAL A 232 -3.45 -22.83 2.32
CA VAL A 232 -2.40 -22.01 1.70
C VAL A 232 -2.10 -20.76 2.53
N LEU A 233 -0.82 -20.38 2.57
CA LEU A 233 -0.27 -19.16 3.17
C LEU A 233 0.69 -18.50 2.18
N ALA A 234 0.87 -17.19 2.27
CA ALA A 234 1.96 -16.51 1.58
C ALA A 234 2.66 -15.51 2.52
N SER A 235 3.98 -15.42 2.42
CA SER A 235 4.75 -14.36 3.07
C SER A 235 4.91 -13.18 2.12
N ILE A 236 4.66 -11.97 2.61
CA ILE A 236 4.66 -10.75 1.80
C ILE A 236 5.60 -9.74 2.43
N HIS A 237 6.48 -9.14 1.62
CA HIS A 237 7.29 -8.01 2.05
C HIS A 237 6.46 -6.76 2.27
N TYR A 238 6.69 -6.09 3.38
CA TYR A 238 6.09 -4.81 3.71
C TYR A 238 6.96 -4.04 4.69
N ASN A 239 7.30 -2.81 4.33
CA ASN A 239 8.02 -1.90 5.20
C ASN A 239 7.02 -1.02 5.96
N TYR A 240 7.02 -1.11 7.29
CA TYR A 240 6.14 -0.32 8.14
C TYR A 240 6.88 0.91 8.66
N ALA A 241 6.92 1.95 7.83
CA ALA A 241 7.73 3.14 8.10
C ALA A 241 7.16 4.00 9.24
N PRO A 242 8.02 4.67 10.03
CA PRO A 242 7.57 5.69 10.98
C PRO A 242 7.00 6.88 10.21
N PHE A 243 6.01 7.55 10.80
CA PHE A 243 5.35 8.71 10.19
C PHE A 243 6.19 9.97 10.23
N LEU A 244 7.04 10.10 11.24
CA LEU A 244 8.00 11.18 11.39
C LEU A 244 9.41 10.63 11.20
N LEU A 245 10.29 11.45 10.65
CA LEU A 245 11.74 11.21 10.65
C LEU A 245 12.32 11.50 12.04
N ASP A 246 13.57 11.11 12.27
CA ASP A 246 14.30 11.45 13.50
C ASP A 246 14.49 12.97 13.68
N THR A 247 14.26 13.75 12.61
CA THR A 247 14.25 15.22 12.59
C THR A 247 12.86 15.83 12.86
N ASP A 248 11.88 15.00 13.25
CA ASP A 248 10.46 15.35 13.44
C ASP A 248 9.74 15.84 12.17
N GLU A 249 10.38 15.79 11.01
CA GLU A 249 9.74 16.10 9.73
C GLU A 249 8.81 14.97 9.27
N LEU A 250 7.73 15.32 8.57
CA LEU A 250 6.80 14.35 7.97
C LEU A 250 7.54 13.39 7.02
N ASN A 251 7.59 12.11 7.39
CA ASN A 251 8.08 11.03 6.56
C ASN A 251 6.97 10.53 5.61
N PHE A 252 6.26 11.45 4.96
CA PHE A 252 5.12 11.11 4.11
C PHE A 252 4.98 12.11 2.96
N GLN A 253 5.03 11.62 1.71
CA GLN A 253 4.75 12.46 0.56
C GLN A 253 3.26 12.45 0.18
N TYR A 254 2.68 13.65 0.14
CA TYR A 254 1.28 13.87 -0.18
C TYR A 254 1.06 14.95 -1.24
N SER A 255 -0.19 15.07 -1.70
CA SER A 255 -0.67 16.12 -2.61
C SER A 255 -1.56 17.12 -1.86
N GLN A 256 -1.89 18.26 -2.48
CA GLN A 256 -2.75 19.28 -1.85
C GLN A 256 -4.14 18.76 -1.48
N ASN A 257 -4.67 17.76 -2.20
CA ASN A 257 -5.99 17.18 -1.94
C ASN A 257 -5.88 15.84 -1.17
N CYS A 258 -4.89 15.72 -0.29
CA CYS A 258 -4.64 14.48 0.43
C CYS A 258 -5.69 14.25 1.53
N ILE A 259 -6.07 12.98 1.69
CA ILE A 259 -6.88 12.50 2.79
C ILE A 259 -6.01 11.50 3.56
N LEU A 260 -5.84 11.72 4.86
CA LEU A 260 -5.16 10.81 5.78
C LEU A 260 -6.18 10.32 6.81
N LEU A 261 -6.16 9.02 7.11
CA LEU A 261 -6.88 8.51 8.27
C LEU A 261 -5.87 8.31 9.40
N ILE A 262 -6.20 8.79 10.60
CA ILE A 262 -5.46 8.50 11.83
C ILE A 262 -6.30 7.52 12.65
N ALA A 263 -5.77 6.32 12.88
CA ALA A 263 -6.37 5.30 13.71
C ALA A 263 -5.64 5.28 15.07
N GLU A 264 -6.22 5.93 16.07
CA GLU A 264 -5.58 6.10 17.38
C GLU A 264 -5.98 4.98 18.34
N ASN A 265 -4.97 4.25 18.86
CA ASN A 265 -5.12 3.27 19.93
C ASN A 265 -6.23 2.22 19.70
N ILE A 266 -6.53 1.85 18.45
CA ILE A 266 -7.50 0.79 18.16
C ILE A 266 -6.96 -0.56 18.66
N GLU A 267 -7.62 -1.14 19.67
CA GLU A 267 -7.18 -2.38 20.32
C GLU A 267 -7.65 -3.63 19.57
N ASN A 268 -8.84 -3.60 18.97
CA ASN A 268 -9.40 -4.77 18.33
C ASN A 268 -8.85 -4.91 16.89
N PRO A 269 -8.15 -6.02 16.57
CA PRO A 269 -7.58 -6.21 15.24
C PRO A 269 -8.62 -6.35 14.13
N ASP A 270 -9.80 -6.90 14.40
CA ASP A 270 -10.87 -6.98 13.40
C ASP A 270 -11.42 -5.59 13.07
N ASN A 271 -11.51 -4.69 14.06
CA ASN A 271 -11.90 -3.28 13.84
C ASN A 271 -10.82 -2.50 13.09
N LEU A 272 -9.55 -2.61 13.47
CA LEU A 272 -8.45 -1.96 12.73
C LEU A 272 -8.43 -2.42 11.27
N GLY A 273 -8.60 -3.72 11.02
CA GLY A 273 -8.66 -4.25 9.66
C GLY A 273 -9.84 -3.69 8.88
N MET A 274 -11.02 -3.56 9.51
CA MET A 274 -12.17 -2.92 8.88
C MET A 274 -11.92 -1.45 8.56
N VAL A 275 -11.31 -0.70 9.48
CA VAL A 275 -10.93 0.71 9.29
C VAL A 275 -9.96 0.87 8.11
N ILE A 276 -8.91 0.04 8.03
CA ILE A 276 -7.95 0.06 6.90
C ILE A 276 -8.65 -0.29 5.57
N ARG A 277 -9.53 -1.29 5.58
CA ARG A 277 -10.32 -1.67 4.39
C ARG A 277 -11.20 -0.52 3.91
N THR A 278 -11.88 0.13 4.84
CA THR A 278 -12.74 1.28 4.56
C THR A 278 -11.92 2.44 4.00
N ALA A 279 -10.74 2.73 4.54
CA ALA A 279 -9.84 3.76 4.04
C ALA A 279 -9.34 3.48 2.62
N ASP A 280 -8.94 2.24 2.33
CA ASP A 280 -8.56 1.85 0.98
C ASP A 280 -9.71 2.06 -0.01
N ALA A 281 -10.92 1.63 0.36
CA ALA A 281 -12.13 1.76 -0.46
C ALA A 281 -12.59 3.21 -0.66
N ALA A 282 -12.41 4.08 0.33
CA ALA A 282 -12.74 5.50 0.27
C ALA A 282 -11.69 6.34 -0.49
N GLY A 283 -10.61 5.73 -0.98
CA GLY A 283 -9.56 6.42 -1.74
C GLY A 283 -8.63 7.28 -0.87
N VAL A 284 -8.49 6.95 0.41
CA VAL A 284 -7.58 7.63 1.35
C VAL A 284 -6.12 7.45 0.89
N SER A 285 -5.27 8.47 1.05
CA SER A 285 -3.89 8.39 0.58
C SER A 285 -2.99 7.51 1.46
N ALA A 286 -3.22 7.48 2.77
CA ALA A 286 -2.49 6.66 3.71
C ALA A 286 -3.27 6.47 5.01
N VAL A 287 -2.87 5.49 5.82
CA VAL A 287 -3.35 5.35 7.21
C VAL A 287 -2.18 5.52 8.15
N LEU A 288 -2.32 6.42 9.10
CA LEU A 288 -1.43 6.57 10.24
C LEU A 288 -2.04 5.82 11.43
N ILE A 289 -1.33 4.83 11.95
CA ILE A 289 -1.72 4.10 13.16
C ILE A 289 -0.90 4.69 14.32
N THR A 290 -1.57 5.18 15.35
CA THR A 290 -0.91 5.84 16.48
C THR A 290 -1.11 5.14 17.81
N GLY A 291 -0.11 5.30 18.67
CA GLY A 291 -0.12 4.79 20.04
C GLY A 291 0.20 3.30 20.13
N ASN A 292 -0.34 2.65 21.17
CA ASN A 292 -0.01 1.27 21.56
C ASN A 292 -1.15 0.29 21.25
N GLY A 293 -1.96 0.59 20.23
CA GLY A 293 -3.02 -0.28 19.74
C GLY A 293 -2.50 -1.57 19.11
N CYS A 294 -3.41 -2.31 18.46
CA CYS A 294 -3.04 -3.56 17.81
C CYS A 294 -2.20 -3.35 16.55
N SER A 295 -1.31 -4.30 16.26
CA SER A 295 -0.51 -4.31 15.03
C SER A 295 -1.40 -4.51 13.79
N PRO A 296 -1.22 -3.74 12.69
CA PRO A 296 -1.94 -3.99 11.44
C PRO A 296 -1.60 -5.36 10.83
N PHE A 297 -0.44 -5.92 11.18
CA PHE A 297 -0.02 -7.24 10.71
C PHE A 297 -0.48 -8.39 11.62
N HIS A 298 -1.36 -8.11 12.58
CA HIS A 298 -2.05 -9.17 13.31
C HIS A 298 -2.96 -9.94 12.36
N ARG A 299 -3.00 -11.28 12.48
CA ARG A 299 -3.73 -12.17 11.55
C ARG A 299 -5.21 -11.80 11.36
N ASN A 300 -5.90 -11.40 12.44
CA ASN A 300 -7.29 -10.97 12.34
C ASN A 300 -7.44 -9.65 11.58
N CYS A 301 -6.51 -8.70 11.76
CA CYS A 301 -6.50 -7.43 11.04
C CYS A 301 -6.28 -7.65 9.55
N ILE A 302 -5.29 -8.48 9.18
CA ILE A 302 -5.04 -8.89 7.80
C ILE A 302 -6.30 -9.49 7.18
N ARG A 303 -6.97 -10.41 7.89
CA ARG A 303 -8.20 -11.04 7.42
C ARG A 303 -9.36 -10.04 7.25
N ALA A 304 -9.58 -9.16 8.23
CA ALA A 304 -10.63 -8.16 8.20
C ALA A 304 -10.39 -7.08 7.12
N SER A 305 -9.12 -6.75 6.85
CA SER A 305 -8.72 -5.79 5.81
C SER A 305 -9.04 -6.25 4.38
N ARG A 306 -9.23 -7.57 4.20
CA ARG A 306 -9.55 -8.19 2.91
C ARG A 306 -8.55 -7.86 1.78
N GLY A 307 -7.29 -7.57 2.13
CA GLY A 307 -6.19 -7.30 1.18
C GLY A 307 -5.74 -5.84 1.11
N ALA A 308 -6.37 -4.93 1.86
CA ALA A 308 -6.02 -3.51 1.85
C ALA A 308 -4.61 -3.22 2.41
N ILE A 309 -4.15 -3.99 3.43
CA ILE A 309 -2.86 -3.77 4.12
C ILE A 309 -1.66 -3.78 3.17
N GLY A 310 -1.69 -4.55 2.08
CA GLY A 310 -0.60 -4.57 1.11
C GLY A 310 -0.65 -3.47 0.06
N ARG A 311 -1.81 -2.81 -0.14
CA ARG A 311 -2.01 -1.82 -1.21
C ARG A 311 -1.93 -0.40 -0.71
N LEU A 312 -2.46 -0.14 0.48
CA LEU A 312 -2.53 1.19 1.08
C LEU A 312 -1.23 1.46 1.86
N PRO A 313 -0.60 2.64 1.71
CA PRO A 313 0.50 3.03 2.58
C PRO A 313 0.03 3.11 4.04
N LEU A 314 0.77 2.45 4.93
CA LEU A 314 0.54 2.43 6.37
C LEU A 314 1.79 2.98 7.08
N PHE A 315 1.57 3.89 8.01
CA PHE A 315 2.59 4.49 8.85
C PHE A 315 2.29 4.25 10.33
N HIS A 316 3.32 4.36 11.17
CA HIS A 316 3.16 4.34 12.61
C HIS A 316 3.73 5.57 13.29
N SER A 317 3.12 5.95 14.41
CA SER A 317 3.70 6.88 15.38
C SER A 317 3.37 6.41 16.79
N THR A 318 4.30 6.53 17.72
CA THR A 318 4.03 6.22 19.14
C THR A 318 3.17 7.28 19.81
N SER A 319 3.17 8.52 19.29
CA SER A 319 2.39 9.64 19.83
C SER A 319 1.50 10.25 18.75
N SER A 320 0.20 10.21 18.98
CA SER A 320 -0.80 10.93 18.19
C SER A 320 -0.67 12.44 18.35
N VAL A 321 -0.48 12.93 19.58
CA VAL A 321 -0.28 14.36 19.89
C VAL A 321 0.83 14.96 19.03
N ILE A 322 2.01 14.32 19.01
CA ILE A 322 3.15 14.82 18.21
C ILE A 322 2.82 14.76 16.71
N ALA A 323 2.27 13.64 16.23
CA ALA A 323 1.93 13.52 14.82
C ALA A 323 0.88 14.54 14.36
N VAL A 324 -0.11 14.86 15.21
CA VAL A 324 -1.14 15.87 14.92
C VAL A 324 -0.54 17.28 14.88
N ARG A 325 0.33 17.62 15.84
CA ARG A 325 1.06 18.89 15.84
C ARG A 325 1.86 19.10 14.56
N GLU A 326 2.63 18.10 14.15
CA GLU A 326 3.46 18.18 12.94
C GLU A 326 2.63 18.27 11.65
N LEU A 327 1.48 17.58 11.60
CA LEU A 327 0.52 17.74 10.51
C LEU A 327 0.00 19.17 10.42
N ILE A 328 -0.41 19.76 11.55
CA ILE A 328 -0.96 21.12 11.58
C ILE A 328 0.10 22.16 11.22
N GLN A 329 1.33 22.02 11.75
CA GLN A 329 2.47 22.87 11.37
C GLN A 329 2.77 22.78 9.87
N SER A 330 2.55 21.60 9.27
CA SER A 330 2.67 21.37 7.83
C SER A 330 1.44 21.81 7.02
N GLY A 331 0.48 22.51 7.63
CA GLY A 331 -0.68 23.09 6.97
C GLY A 331 -1.88 22.17 6.80
N TRP A 332 -1.92 21.02 7.46
CA TRP A 332 -3.07 20.12 7.42
C TRP A 332 -4.22 20.60 8.32
N LYS A 333 -5.44 20.23 7.93
CA LYS A 333 -6.60 20.26 8.83
C LYS A 333 -6.81 18.89 9.46
N VAL A 334 -6.78 18.82 10.78
CA VAL A 334 -6.94 17.57 11.53
C VAL A 334 -8.29 17.60 12.25
N TYR A 335 -9.18 16.68 11.89
CA TYR A 335 -10.52 16.59 12.44
C TYR A 335 -10.63 15.42 13.43
N GLY A 336 -10.88 15.71 14.70
CA GLY A 336 -11.13 14.70 15.73
C GLY A 336 -12.58 14.22 15.69
N ALA A 337 -12.83 12.94 15.38
CA ALA A 337 -14.17 12.36 15.40
C ALA A 337 -14.57 11.95 16.83
N THR A 338 -15.42 12.74 17.48
CA THR A 338 -15.84 12.52 18.87
C THR A 338 -17.32 12.83 19.05
N SER A 339 -17.99 12.15 19.99
CA SER A 339 -19.34 12.50 20.43
C SER A 339 -19.38 13.78 21.26
N ASN A 340 -18.22 14.22 21.80
CA ASN A 340 -18.10 15.33 22.73
C ASN A 340 -17.93 16.67 22.00
N THR A 341 -18.79 16.93 21.02
CA THR A 341 -18.87 18.20 20.28
C THR A 341 -20.31 18.37 19.79
N GLU A 342 -20.74 19.61 19.58
CA GLU A 342 -22.05 19.91 18.99
C GLU A 342 -22.00 20.01 17.46
N LYS A 343 -20.80 20.04 16.87
CA LYS A 343 -20.61 20.26 15.45
C LYS A 343 -20.77 18.96 14.64
N ASP A 344 -21.83 18.87 13.86
CA ASP A 344 -22.05 17.72 12.99
C ASP A 344 -21.05 17.75 11.82
N TYR A 345 -20.54 16.58 11.44
CA TYR A 345 -19.50 16.48 10.40
C TYR A 345 -19.91 17.15 9.08
N TYR A 346 -21.20 17.13 8.75
CA TYR A 346 -21.66 17.69 7.49
C TYR A 346 -21.70 19.22 7.47
N GLU A 347 -21.71 19.87 8.63
CA GLU A 347 -21.72 21.34 8.79
C GLU A 347 -20.31 21.94 8.72
N THR A 348 -19.29 21.11 8.91
CA THR A 348 -17.90 21.53 8.90
C THR A 348 -17.41 21.81 7.49
N GLU A 349 -16.92 23.01 7.23
CA GLU A 349 -16.15 23.28 6.02
C GLU A 349 -14.80 22.55 6.07
N MET A 350 -14.60 21.63 5.13
CA MET A 350 -13.39 20.82 5.07
C MET A 350 -12.42 21.38 4.05
N ALA A 351 -11.25 21.83 4.52
CA ALA A 351 -10.13 22.18 3.65
C ALA A 351 -9.21 20.96 3.44
N PHE A 352 -8.37 21.02 2.41
CA PHE A 352 -7.38 19.99 2.12
C PHE A 352 -5.95 20.59 2.13
N PRO A 353 -4.91 19.82 2.46
CA PRO A 353 -4.97 18.41 2.87
C PRO A 353 -5.60 18.24 4.25
N ASN A 354 -6.33 17.14 4.47
CA ASN A 354 -6.96 16.86 5.75
C ASN A 354 -6.77 15.46 6.27
N SER A 355 -6.89 15.33 7.57
CA SER A 355 -6.98 14.06 8.25
C SER A 355 -8.23 13.97 9.12
N VAL A 356 -8.71 12.75 9.29
CA VAL A 356 -9.72 12.42 10.31
C VAL A 356 -9.13 11.44 11.30
N ILE A 357 -9.34 11.68 12.58
CA ILE A 357 -8.94 10.78 13.66
C ILE A 357 -10.15 9.95 14.08
N VAL A 358 -9.98 8.64 14.16
CA VAL A 358 -10.91 7.73 14.82
C VAL A 358 -10.18 7.05 15.97
N GLY A 359 -10.81 7.00 17.14
CA GLY A 359 -10.18 6.55 18.38
C GLY A 359 -10.49 5.12 18.77
N ASN A 360 -10.00 4.77 19.95
CA ASN A 360 -10.24 3.50 20.63
C ASN A 360 -11.74 3.27 20.88
N GLU A 361 -12.18 2.01 20.83
CA GLU A 361 -13.59 1.65 20.92
C GLU A 361 -14.23 1.94 22.28
N LYS A 362 -13.42 2.01 23.35
CA LYS A 362 -13.87 2.23 24.73
C LYS A 362 -13.61 3.65 25.19
N THR A 363 -12.41 4.16 24.94
CA THR A 363 -11.97 5.46 25.46
C THR A 363 -12.13 6.60 24.47
N GLY A 364 -12.42 6.31 23.20
CA GLY A 364 -12.42 7.31 22.14
C GLY A 364 -11.01 7.82 21.84
N ILE A 365 -10.94 9.06 21.35
CA ILE A 365 -9.67 9.77 21.10
C ILE A 365 -9.17 10.35 22.42
N LEU A 366 -7.86 10.32 22.65
CA LEU A 366 -7.22 10.88 23.83
C LEU A 366 -7.53 12.38 23.97
N PRO A 367 -7.85 12.87 25.19
CA PRO A 367 -8.10 14.30 25.43
C PRO A 367 -6.99 15.20 24.89
N ASP A 368 -5.72 14.88 25.20
CA ASP A 368 -4.56 15.62 24.72
C ASP A 368 -4.47 15.65 23.19
N THR A 369 -4.97 14.62 22.48
CA THR A 369 -4.99 14.63 21.01
C THR A 369 -6.15 15.45 20.47
N LEU A 370 -7.31 15.44 21.16
CA LEU A 370 -8.45 16.29 20.82
C LEU A 370 -8.10 17.78 20.95
N GLU A 371 -7.32 18.15 21.97
CA GLU A 371 -6.87 19.54 22.18
C GLU A 371 -5.97 20.05 21.04
N GLU A 372 -5.22 19.16 20.40
CA GLU A 372 -4.39 19.53 19.24
C GLU A 372 -5.17 19.57 17.93
N CYS A 373 -6.35 18.94 17.85
CA CYS A 373 -7.11 18.88 16.60
C CYS A 373 -7.48 20.29 16.12
N THR A 374 -7.48 20.48 14.80
CA THR A 374 -7.94 21.75 14.22
C THR A 374 -9.41 22.01 14.48
N ASP A 375 -10.22 20.94 14.50
CA ASP A 375 -11.63 21.01 14.80
C ASP A 375 -12.15 19.64 15.26
N LEU A 376 -13.27 19.63 15.97
CA LEU A 376 -13.94 18.42 16.46
C LEU A 376 -15.27 18.24 15.75
N ILE A 377 -15.50 17.04 15.22
CA ILE A 377 -16.72 16.70 14.48
C ILE A 377 -17.40 15.47 15.08
N ARG A 378 -18.74 15.46 15.06
CA ARG A 378 -19.54 14.29 15.43
C ARG A 378 -20.34 13.74 14.25
N ILE A 379 -20.67 12.45 14.35
CA ILE A 379 -21.75 11.87 13.57
C ILE A 379 -23.03 12.01 14.41
N PRO A 380 -24.06 12.73 13.95
CA PRO A 380 -25.28 12.87 14.72
C PRO A 380 -25.97 11.52 14.88
N MET A 381 -26.47 11.27 16.10
CA MET A 381 -27.06 9.99 16.50
C MET A 381 -28.49 10.19 16.97
N ALA A 382 -29.33 9.15 16.79
CA ALA A 382 -30.68 9.15 17.35
C ALA A 382 -30.63 9.20 18.90
N PRO A 383 -31.65 9.77 19.56
CA PRO A 383 -31.71 9.82 21.03
C PRO A 383 -31.48 8.45 21.67
N GLY A 384 -30.63 8.40 22.70
CA GLY A 384 -30.30 7.17 23.44
C GLY A 384 -29.13 6.36 22.87
N GLN A 385 -28.54 6.76 21.74
CA GLN A 385 -27.31 6.17 21.22
C GLN A 385 -26.11 7.10 21.46
N SER A 386 -24.97 6.54 21.86
CA SER A 386 -23.78 7.31 22.22
C SER A 386 -22.58 7.07 21.30
N SER A 387 -22.55 5.98 20.53
CA SER A 387 -21.42 5.67 19.65
C SER A 387 -21.78 4.73 18.51
N LEU A 388 -20.89 4.67 17.52
CA LEU A 388 -20.89 3.69 16.44
C LEU A 388 -19.65 2.81 16.55
N ASN A 389 -19.68 1.64 15.92
CA ASN A 389 -18.45 0.89 15.68
C ASN A 389 -17.45 1.76 14.89
N VAL A 390 -16.18 1.75 15.30
CA VAL A 390 -15.13 2.60 14.73
C VAL A 390 -14.97 2.48 13.21
N GLY A 391 -15.14 1.28 12.64
CA GLY A 391 -15.06 1.09 11.19
C GLY A 391 -16.28 1.61 10.44
N ILE A 392 -17.46 1.68 11.08
CA ILE A 392 -18.66 2.33 10.54
C ILE A 392 -18.50 3.85 10.60
N ALA A 393 -18.04 4.39 11.73
CA ALA A 393 -17.76 5.81 11.87
C ALA A 393 -16.72 6.29 10.83
N ALA A 394 -15.60 5.55 10.69
CA ALA A 394 -14.64 5.79 9.64
C ALA A 394 -15.26 5.73 8.24
N GLY A 395 -16.20 4.81 8.00
CA GLY A 395 -16.92 4.72 6.74
C GLY A 395 -17.72 5.97 6.40
N ILE A 396 -18.55 6.43 7.34
CA ILE A 396 -19.37 7.63 7.15
C ILE A 396 -18.48 8.83 6.83
N LEU A 397 -17.46 9.07 7.66
CA LEU A 397 -16.61 10.25 7.55
C LEU A 397 -15.72 10.21 6.31
N LEU A 398 -15.07 9.07 6.02
CA LEU A 398 -14.14 8.99 4.89
C LEU A 398 -14.85 9.05 3.54
N PHE A 399 -16.03 8.44 3.41
CA PHE A 399 -16.79 8.54 2.16
C PHE A 399 -17.37 9.94 1.95
N ASP A 400 -17.76 10.66 3.01
CA ASP A 400 -18.13 12.07 2.92
C ASP A 400 -16.96 12.97 2.52
N ILE A 401 -15.81 12.86 3.19
CA ILE A 401 -14.58 13.61 2.84
C ILE A 401 -14.20 13.34 1.38
N SER A 402 -14.26 12.08 0.97
CA SER A 402 -13.96 11.66 -0.40
C SER A 402 -14.94 12.24 -1.41
N HIS A 403 -16.23 12.32 -1.07
CA HIS A 403 -17.24 12.98 -1.89
C HIS A 403 -16.96 14.48 -2.02
N ARG A 404 -16.69 15.18 -0.91
CA ARG A 404 -16.36 16.62 -0.90
C ARG A 404 -15.12 16.95 -1.73
N LYS A 405 -14.07 16.13 -1.63
CA LYS A 405 -12.86 16.24 -2.47
C LYS A 405 -13.22 16.27 -3.96
N GLN A 406 -14.23 15.49 -4.37
CA GLN A 406 -14.64 15.39 -5.77
C GLN A 406 -15.44 16.62 -6.21
N SER A 407 -16.34 17.11 -5.37
CA SER A 407 -17.12 18.33 -5.67
C SER A 407 -16.22 19.56 -5.79
N ASN A 408 -15.08 19.58 -5.11
CA ASN A 408 -14.10 20.68 -5.17
C ASN A 408 -13.08 20.55 -6.32
N LEU A 409 -13.06 19.43 -7.05
CA LEU A 409 -12.19 19.26 -8.21
C LEU A 409 -12.91 19.81 -9.47
N PRO A 410 -12.19 20.48 -10.39
CA PRO A 410 -12.77 20.88 -11.67
C PRO A 410 -13.33 19.66 -12.39
N THR A 411 -14.59 19.72 -12.80
CA THR A 411 -15.18 18.72 -13.68
C THR A 411 -14.60 18.96 -15.07
N TYR A 412 -13.69 18.08 -15.51
CA TYR A 412 -13.08 18.14 -16.85
C TYR A 412 -13.92 17.40 -17.89
#